data_AF-A0A1G1NNH7-F1
#
_entry.id   AF-A0A1G1NNH7-F1
#
_cell.length_a   1.000
_cell.length_b   1.000
_cell.length_c   1.000
_cell.angle_alpha   90.00
_cell.angle_beta   90.00
_cell.angle_gamma   90.00
#
_symmetry.space_group_name_H-M   'P 1'
#
loop_
_entity.id
_entity.type
_entity.pdbx_description
1 polymer ?
#
loop_
_entity_poly.entity_id
_entity_poly.type
_entity_poly.pdbx_seq_one_letter_code
_entity_poly.pdbx_strand_id
1 'polypeptide(L)'
;MPKIVELKIQDNKRIYQELTQNLSPYKGESPGSVLFIVEGTKRKPVIGIRYPGKKLRKRTLKVERANSALWANLYDFEVVPYKNGKELSTQNFTFGELMRDFQENKSNNKKFWAMLEGLYNDNTITKRPPKLPGIDPLLYLLVLKWIWIQEDFNYRFNWQEVESPVRYVLETRTGSRTSKGAGRAKFFAALILLKHYFSFALVKKIIPLY
;
A
#
# COMPACT_ATOMS: atom_id res chain seq x y z
N MET A 1 16.72 13.89 -9.68
CA MET A 1 15.80 14.06 -8.54
C MET A 1 14.40 13.73 -9.01
N PRO A 2 13.57 13.00 -8.23
CA PRO A 2 12.23 12.63 -8.67
C PRO A 2 11.31 13.85 -8.77
N LYS A 3 10.35 13.84 -9.71
CA LYS A 3 9.29 14.84 -9.81
C LYS A 3 8.40 14.74 -8.57
N ILE A 4 8.21 15.84 -7.84
CA ILE A 4 7.38 15.84 -6.61
C ILE A 4 6.00 16.45 -6.86
N VAL A 5 4.96 15.64 -6.64
CA VAL A 5 3.54 16.01 -6.77
C VAL A 5 2.89 15.94 -5.38
N GLU A 6 2.01 16.88 -5.05
CA GLU A 6 1.16 16.77 -3.85
C GLU A 6 -0.17 16.21 -4.31
N LEU A 7 -0.60 15.10 -3.72
CA LEU A 7 -1.85 14.44 -4.04
C LEU A 7 -2.74 14.45 -2.81
N LYS A 8 -3.78 15.30 -2.83
CA LYS A 8 -4.80 15.34 -1.79
C LYS A 8 -5.96 14.45 -2.19
N ILE A 9 -6.09 13.30 -1.52
CA ILE A 9 -7.27 12.46 -1.64
C ILE A 9 -8.44 13.21 -1.00
N GLN A 10 -9.48 13.48 -1.79
CA GLN A 10 -10.64 14.24 -1.35
C GLN A 10 -11.65 13.36 -0.62
N ASP A 11 -11.86 12.13 -1.10
CA ASP A 11 -12.78 11.16 -0.51
C ASP A 11 -12.09 9.80 -0.33
N ASN A 12 -11.91 9.36 0.92
CA ASN A 12 -11.33 8.05 1.21
C ASN A 12 -12.15 6.89 0.64
N LYS A 13 -13.46 7.06 0.37
CA LYS A 13 -14.29 6.05 -0.30
C LYS A 13 -13.93 5.91 -1.78
N ARG A 14 -13.40 6.96 -2.40
CA ARG A 14 -12.98 7.00 -3.81
C ARG A 14 -11.47 6.95 -3.99
N ILE A 15 -10.72 6.65 -2.92
CA ILE A 15 -9.25 6.67 -2.92
C ILE A 15 -8.64 5.90 -4.09
N TYR A 16 -9.18 4.73 -4.45
CA TYR A 16 -8.67 3.94 -5.56
C TYR A 16 -8.86 4.65 -6.91
N GLN A 17 -10.05 5.18 -7.17
CA GLN A 17 -10.34 5.93 -8.38
C GLN A 17 -9.50 7.21 -8.48
N GLU A 18 -9.38 7.96 -7.38
CA GLU A 18 -8.55 9.17 -7.36
C GLU A 18 -7.09 8.82 -7.66
N LEU A 19 -6.57 7.73 -7.07
CA LEU A 19 -5.22 7.25 -7.37
C LEU A 19 -5.08 6.81 -8.82
N THR A 20 -6.04 6.08 -9.39
CA THR A 20 -5.93 5.60 -10.77
C THR A 20 -5.89 6.75 -11.78
N GLN A 21 -6.66 7.81 -11.54
CA GLN A 21 -6.68 9.03 -12.35
C GLN A 21 -5.36 9.82 -12.24
N ASN A 22 -4.79 9.92 -11.03
CA ASN A 22 -3.58 10.71 -10.80
C ASN A 22 -2.28 9.99 -11.20
N LEU A 23 -2.23 8.66 -11.07
CA LEU A 23 -1.04 7.86 -11.38
C LEU A 23 -0.96 7.45 -12.85
N SER A 24 -2.10 7.22 -13.53
CA SER A 24 -2.14 6.77 -14.93
C SER A 24 -1.31 7.61 -15.91
N PRO A 25 -1.26 8.96 -15.81
CA PRO A 25 -0.43 9.78 -16.69
C PRO A 25 1.06 9.41 -16.67
N TYR A 26 1.55 8.85 -15.56
CA TYR A 26 2.97 8.58 -15.32
C TYR A 26 3.40 7.12 -15.55
N LYS A 27 2.49 6.26 -16.02
CA LYS A 27 2.75 4.81 -16.20
C LYS A 27 3.94 4.46 -17.11
N GLY A 28 4.30 5.37 -18.02
CA GLY A 28 5.42 5.19 -18.96
C GLY A 28 6.76 5.72 -18.45
N GLU A 29 6.79 6.34 -17.27
CA GLU A 29 8.00 6.91 -16.69
C GLU A 29 8.93 5.83 -16.10
N SER A 30 10.17 6.21 -15.79
CA SER A 30 11.12 5.29 -15.14
C SER A 30 10.70 4.95 -13.70
N PRO A 31 10.98 3.74 -13.19
CA PRO A 31 10.58 3.35 -11.84
C PRO A 31 11.07 4.31 -10.75
N GLY A 32 10.15 4.72 -9.87
CA GLY A 32 10.41 5.61 -8.75
C GLY A 32 10.72 7.07 -9.12
N SER A 33 10.53 7.45 -10.38
CA SER A 33 10.83 8.80 -10.88
C SER A 33 9.86 9.87 -10.42
N VAL A 34 8.66 9.51 -9.98
CA VAL A 34 7.65 10.44 -9.50
C VAL A 34 7.31 10.12 -8.04
N LEU A 35 7.43 11.13 -7.18
CA LEU A 35 7.07 11.07 -5.77
C LEU A 35 5.77 11.84 -5.56
N PHE A 36 4.73 11.15 -5.14
CA PHE A 36 3.46 11.76 -4.74
C PHE A 36 3.42 11.87 -3.22
N ILE A 37 3.34 13.07 -2.66
CA ILE A 37 3.05 13.26 -1.24
C ILE A 37 1.56 13.07 -1.04
N VAL A 38 1.20 12.02 -0.32
CA VAL A 38 -0.19 11.56 -0.14
C VAL A 38 -0.71 11.80 1.27
N GLU A 39 0.18 12.01 2.23
CA GLU A 39 -0.15 12.46 3.58
C GLU A 39 0.82 13.57 3.98
N GLY A 40 0.28 14.71 4.45
CA GLY A 40 1.04 15.93 4.73
C GLY A 40 1.10 16.87 3.52
N THR A 41 2.20 17.61 3.38
CA THR A 41 2.41 18.57 2.28
C THR A 41 3.83 18.47 1.74
N LYS A 42 4.12 19.07 0.58
CA LYS A 42 5.51 19.13 0.06
C LYS A 42 6.52 19.71 1.05
N ARG A 43 6.09 20.66 1.89
CA ARG A 43 6.96 21.30 2.91
C ARG A 43 7.08 20.47 4.19
N LYS A 44 6.06 19.68 4.52
CA LYS A 44 5.99 18.84 5.72
C LYS A 44 5.41 17.47 5.32
N PRO A 45 6.18 16.65 4.58
CA PRO A 45 5.70 15.36 4.13
C PRO A 45 5.59 14.40 5.32
N VAL A 46 4.59 13.52 5.29
CA VAL A 46 4.41 12.45 6.27
C VAL A 46 4.51 11.09 5.57
N ILE A 47 3.73 10.89 4.50
CA ILE A 47 3.83 9.73 3.61
C ILE A 47 3.89 10.21 2.17
N GLY A 48 4.83 9.67 1.41
CA GLY A 48 4.83 9.70 -0.04
C GLY A 48 4.64 8.31 -0.63
N ILE A 49 4.31 8.26 -1.92
CA ILE A 49 4.39 7.05 -2.74
C ILE A 49 5.27 7.32 -3.96
N ARG A 50 6.21 6.42 -4.23
CA ARG A 50 7.05 6.45 -5.42
C ARG A 50 6.44 5.60 -6.51
N TYR A 51 6.24 6.22 -7.66
CA TYR A 51 5.59 5.62 -8.82
C TYR A 51 6.36 6.00 -10.10
N PRO A 52 6.40 5.13 -11.13
CA PRO A 52 6.01 3.71 -11.13
C PRO A 52 6.75 2.82 -10.13
N GLY A 53 6.07 1.82 -9.58
CA GLY A 53 6.68 0.76 -8.79
C GLY A 53 7.44 -0.26 -9.64
N LYS A 54 8.23 -1.13 -8.99
CA LYS A 54 9.08 -2.11 -9.68
C LYS A 54 8.30 -3.25 -10.33
N LYS A 55 7.08 -3.54 -9.86
CA LYS A 55 6.23 -4.61 -10.42
C LYS A 55 5.46 -4.14 -11.66
N LEU A 56 5.34 -2.83 -11.87
CA LEU A 56 4.69 -2.26 -13.06
C LEU A 56 5.50 -2.62 -14.30
N ARG A 57 4.84 -3.20 -15.31
CA ARG A 57 5.46 -3.46 -16.60
C ARG A 57 4.51 -3.28 -17.77
N LYS A 58 5.07 -2.85 -18.91
CA LYS A 58 4.40 -2.92 -20.20
C LYS A 58 4.47 -4.35 -20.73
N ARG A 59 3.35 -4.90 -21.16
CA ARG A 59 3.23 -6.27 -21.66
C ARG A 59 3.52 -6.30 -23.16
N THR A 60 4.29 -7.29 -23.60
CA THR A 60 4.44 -7.59 -25.02
C THR A 60 3.31 -8.53 -25.43
N LEU A 61 2.44 -8.08 -26.34
CA LEU A 61 1.31 -8.86 -26.84
C LEU A 61 1.63 -9.37 -28.25
N LYS A 62 1.23 -10.61 -28.55
CA LYS A 62 1.35 -11.16 -29.92
C LYS A 62 0.51 -10.40 -30.93
N VAL A 63 -0.67 -9.95 -30.52
CA VAL A 63 -1.58 -9.11 -31.32
C VAL A 63 -2.16 -8.05 -30.39
N GLU A 64 -2.02 -6.78 -30.76
CA GLU A 64 -2.66 -5.67 -30.06
C GLU A 64 -4.05 -5.42 -30.65
N ARG A 65 -5.07 -5.45 -29.80
CA ARG A 65 -6.46 -5.16 -30.15
C ARG A 65 -6.94 -3.99 -29.30
N ALA A 66 -8.03 -3.33 -29.71
CA ALA A 66 -8.59 -2.20 -28.97
C ALA A 66 -8.91 -2.50 -27.49
N ASN A 67 -9.18 -3.77 -27.16
CA ASN A 67 -9.49 -4.21 -25.80
C ASN A 67 -8.28 -4.84 -25.05
N SER A 68 -7.07 -4.73 -25.59
CA SER A 68 -5.87 -5.29 -24.99
C SER A 68 -5.47 -4.56 -23.70
N ALA A 69 -5.10 -5.32 -22.67
CA ALA A 69 -4.44 -4.77 -21.48
C ALA A 69 -2.94 -4.70 -21.72
N LEU A 70 -2.41 -3.51 -21.98
CA LEU A 70 -0.98 -3.29 -22.28
C LEU A 70 -0.09 -3.22 -21.04
N TRP A 71 -0.70 -3.14 -19.85
CA TRP A 71 0.01 -2.96 -18.60
C TRP A 71 -0.33 -4.08 -17.61
N ALA A 72 0.68 -4.50 -16.85
CA ALA A 72 0.52 -5.37 -15.70
C ALA A 72 0.93 -4.64 -14.42
N ASN A 73 0.20 -4.91 -13.32
CA ASN A 73 0.43 -4.33 -12.00
C ASN A 73 0.56 -2.79 -12.07
N LEU A 74 -0.35 -2.16 -12.82
CA LEU A 74 -0.25 -0.77 -13.25
C LEU A 74 -0.13 0.23 -12.09
N TYR A 75 -0.69 -0.09 -10.93
CA TYR A 75 -0.70 0.81 -9.77
C TYR A 75 0.20 0.30 -8.64
N ASP A 76 1.26 -0.44 -9.00
CA ASP A 76 2.35 -0.73 -8.05
C ASP A 76 3.11 0.56 -7.72
N PHE A 77 3.41 0.77 -6.43
CA PHE A 77 4.20 1.88 -5.93
C PHE A 77 4.94 1.49 -4.65
N GLU A 78 6.01 2.23 -4.33
CA GLU A 78 6.71 2.11 -3.04
C GLU A 78 6.17 3.15 -2.05
N VAL A 79 5.89 2.75 -0.81
CA VAL A 79 5.48 3.66 0.27
C VAL A 79 6.71 4.24 0.95
N VAL A 80 6.74 5.57 1.11
CA VAL A 80 7.89 6.34 1.59
C VAL A 80 7.51 7.15 2.82
N PRO A 81 7.88 6.72 4.04
CA PRO A 81 7.60 7.47 5.25
C PRO A 81 8.60 8.61 5.49
N TYR A 82 8.13 9.68 6.12
CA TYR A 82 8.93 10.85 6.46
C TYR A 82 8.87 11.16 7.96
N LYS A 83 9.97 11.69 8.49
CA LYS A 83 10.03 12.28 9.84
C LYS A 83 10.87 13.53 9.80
N ASN A 84 10.33 14.64 10.30
CA ASN A 84 10.99 15.94 10.33
C ASN A 84 11.51 16.37 8.94
N GLY A 85 10.71 16.13 7.90
CA GLY A 85 11.04 16.46 6.51
C GLY A 85 12.10 15.56 5.86
N LYS A 86 12.66 14.59 6.59
CA LYS A 86 13.61 13.61 6.06
C LYS A 86 12.89 12.31 5.76
N GLU A 87 13.23 11.73 4.62
CA GLU A 87 12.79 10.38 4.28
C GLU A 87 13.40 9.36 5.24
N LEU A 88 12.58 8.42 5.68
CA LEU A 88 13.02 7.28 6.46
C LEU A 88 13.29 6.09 5.54
N SER A 89 14.21 5.22 5.97
CA SER A 89 14.47 3.97 5.25
C SER A 89 13.22 3.09 5.20
N THR A 90 12.77 2.73 4.00
CA THR A 90 11.61 1.85 3.79
C THR A 90 11.84 0.43 4.35
N GLN A 91 13.10 0.03 4.56
CA GLN A 91 13.47 -1.23 5.20
C GLN A 91 12.98 -1.34 6.65
N ASN A 92 12.87 -0.20 7.35
CA ASN A 92 12.36 -0.14 8.73
C ASN A 92 10.82 -0.27 8.81
N PHE A 93 10.17 -0.31 7.65
CA PHE A 93 8.71 -0.32 7.51
C PHE A 93 8.24 -1.47 6.62
N THR A 94 9.06 -2.51 6.47
CA THR A 94 8.62 -3.74 5.81
C THR A 94 7.47 -4.37 6.59
N PHE A 95 6.69 -5.21 5.93
CA PHE A 95 5.65 -5.98 6.59
C PHE A 95 6.16 -6.69 7.85
N GLY A 96 7.35 -7.30 7.78
CA GLY A 96 7.93 -8.00 8.91
C GLY A 96 8.23 -7.09 10.10
N GLU A 97 8.75 -5.89 9.85
CA GLU A 97 8.96 -4.88 10.91
C GLU A 97 7.64 -4.43 11.52
N LEU A 98 6.63 -4.15 10.69
CA LEU A 98 5.31 -3.73 11.17
C LEU A 98 4.62 -4.82 12.00
N MET A 99 4.78 -6.10 11.65
CA MET A 99 4.22 -7.20 12.44
C MET A 99 4.94 -7.42 13.76
N ARG A 100 6.28 -7.36 13.76
CA ARG A 100 7.08 -7.46 14.98
C ARG A 100 6.72 -6.35 15.96
N ASP A 101 6.75 -5.11 15.48
CA ASP A 101 6.40 -3.94 16.28
C ASP A 101 4.95 -4.00 16.78
N PHE A 102 4.02 -4.53 15.99
CA PHE A 102 2.65 -4.77 16.45
C PHE A 102 2.60 -5.79 17.60
N GLN A 103 3.22 -6.95 17.42
CA GLN A 103 3.22 -8.01 18.42
C GLN A 103 3.82 -7.53 19.74
N GLU A 104 4.98 -6.87 19.68
CA GLU A 104 5.77 -6.42 20.84
C GLU A 104 5.14 -5.23 21.56
N ASN A 105 4.64 -4.24 20.81
CA ASN A 105 4.32 -2.93 21.37
C ASN A 105 2.83 -2.55 21.34
N LYS A 106 2.00 -3.24 20.54
CA LYS A 106 0.66 -2.71 20.17
C LYS A 106 -0.49 -3.72 20.29
N SER A 107 -0.22 -5.02 20.22
CA SER A 107 -1.21 -6.12 20.15
C SER A 107 -2.23 -6.13 21.31
N ASN A 108 -1.76 -5.83 22.52
CA ASN A 108 -2.58 -5.81 23.74
C ASN A 108 -3.37 -4.50 23.94
N ASN A 109 -3.13 -3.47 23.12
CA ASN A 109 -3.82 -2.19 23.28
C ASN A 109 -5.18 -2.18 22.54
N LYS A 110 -6.27 -2.27 23.30
CA LYS A 110 -7.64 -2.28 22.77
C LYS A 110 -7.98 -1.04 21.91
N LYS A 111 -7.53 0.15 22.31
CA LYS A 111 -7.80 1.40 21.57
C LYS A 111 -7.10 1.40 20.21
N PHE A 112 -5.83 1.00 20.18
CA PHE A 112 -5.07 0.89 18.94
C PHE A 112 -5.65 -0.19 18.01
N TRP A 113 -6.08 -1.33 18.57
CA TRP A 113 -6.76 -2.37 17.81
C TRP A 113 -8.04 -1.88 17.10
N ALA A 114 -8.91 -1.16 17.81
CA ALA A 114 -10.12 -0.58 17.21
C ALA A 114 -9.80 0.40 16.06
N MET A 115 -8.67 1.10 16.15
CA MET A 115 -8.21 1.99 15.06
C MET A 115 -7.68 1.21 13.86
N LEU A 116 -7.03 0.06 14.07
CA LEU A 116 -6.64 -0.86 13.00
C LEU A 116 -7.87 -1.44 12.28
N GLU A 117 -8.92 -1.82 13.03
CA GLU A 117 -10.18 -2.29 12.46
C GLU A 117 -10.86 -1.20 11.63
N GLY A 118 -10.92 0.03 12.15
CA GLY A 118 -11.43 1.18 11.39
C GLY A 118 -10.61 1.45 10.13
N LEU A 119 -9.28 1.38 10.22
CA LEU A 119 -8.41 1.55 9.05
C LEU A 119 -8.65 0.45 8.00
N TYR A 120 -8.81 -0.80 8.44
CA TYR A 120 -9.04 -1.95 7.56
C TYR A 120 -10.33 -1.78 6.74
N ASN A 121 -11.41 -1.39 7.40
CA ASN A 121 -12.73 -1.24 6.80
C ASN A 121 -12.84 0.02 5.93
N ASP A 122 -12.34 1.16 6.42
CA ASP A 122 -12.69 2.47 5.84
C ASP A 122 -11.51 3.23 5.22
N ASN A 123 -10.27 2.74 5.32
CA ASN A 123 -9.05 3.49 4.97
C ASN A 123 -8.87 4.82 5.72
N THR A 124 -9.58 5.00 6.85
CA THR A 124 -9.56 6.27 7.59
C THR A 124 -8.82 6.17 8.92
N ILE A 125 -8.21 7.29 9.32
CA ILE A 125 -7.62 7.49 10.65
C ILE A 125 -8.21 8.78 11.18
N THR A 126 -9.30 8.69 11.94
CA THR A 126 -10.09 9.87 12.34
C THR A 126 -9.64 10.47 13.67
N LYS A 127 -8.85 9.73 14.46
CA LYS A 127 -8.41 10.11 15.80
C LYS A 127 -6.91 9.95 15.92
N ARG A 128 -6.30 10.67 16.87
CA ARG A 128 -4.89 10.45 17.23
C ARG A 128 -4.76 9.13 18.00
N PRO A 129 -3.85 8.23 17.60
CA PRO A 129 -3.66 6.97 18.31
C PRO A 129 -3.01 7.19 19.69
N PRO A 130 -3.19 6.23 20.62
CA PRO A 130 -2.50 6.26 21.91
C PRO A 130 -0.98 6.25 21.68
N LYS A 131 -0.21 6.89 22.58
CA LYS A 131 1.25 6.78 22.57
C LYS A 131 1.63 5.37 23.00
N LEU A 132 2.34 4.64 22.15
CA LEU A 132 2.81 3.28 22.38
C LEU A 132 4.30 3.20 22.00
N PRO A 133 5.05 2.24 22.58
CA PRO A 133 6.45 2.04 22.25
C PRO A 133 6.66 1.62 20.78
N GLY A 134 7.94 1.62 20.38
CA GLY A 134 8.37 1.22 19.04
C GLY A 134 8.06 2.28 17.98
N ILE A 135 7.51 1.85 16.84
CA ILE A 135 7.13 2.77 15.75
C ILE A 135 6.02 3.70 16.26
N ASP A 136 6.13 5.00 15.94
CA ASP A 136 5.09 5.97 16.25
C ASP A 136 3.72 5.46 15.76
N PRO A 137 2.69 5.35 16.62
CA PRO A 137 1.44 4.71 16.26
C PRO A 137 0.68 5.38 15.11
N LEU A 138 0.82 6.70 14.92
CA LEU A 138 0.20 7.38 13.78
C LEU A 138 0.95 7.05 12.50
N LEU A 139 2.29 7.13 12.52
CA LEU A 139 3.12 6.73 11.39
C LEU A 139 2.90 5.27 11.00
N TYR A 140 2.78 4.38 11.98
CA TYR A 140 2.45 2.97 11.77
C TYR A 140 1.15 2.80 10.97
N LEU A 141 0.06 3.42 11.42
CA LEU A 141 -1.25 3.32 10.76
C LEU A 141 -1.22 3.91 9.36
N LEU A 142 -0.52 5.04 9.17
CA LEU A 142 -0.39 5.69 7.86
C LEU A 142 0.42 4.82 6.88
N VAL A 143 1.56 4.28 7.30
CA VAL A 143 2.34 3.35 6.47
C VAL A 143 1.50 2.13 6.11
N LEU A 144 0.83 1.53 7.09
CA LEU A 144 0.00 0.34 6.88
C LEU A 144 -1.16 0.61 5.91
N LYS A 145 -1.83 1.76 6.03
CA LYS A 145 -2.87 2.22 5.09
C LYS A 145 -2.38 2.15 3.64
N TRP A 146 -1.23 2.76 3.38
CA TRP A 146 -0.70 2.87 2.02
C TRP A 146 -0.15 1.56 1.47
N ILE A 147 0.42 0.70 2.33
CA ILE A 147 0.78 -0.69 1.97
C ILE A 147 -0.48 -1.47 1.61
N TRP A 148 -1.55 -1.39 2.40
CA TRP A 148 -2.81 -2.08 2.12
C TRP A 148 -3.47 -1.65 0.82
N ILE A 149 -3.45 -0.34 0.51
CA ILE A 149 -3.94 0.18 -0.76
C ILE A 149 -3.13 -0.39 -1.93
N GLN A 150 -1.79 -0.42 -1.83
CA GLN A 150 -0.93 -1.01 -2.85
C GLN A 150 -1.20 -2.51 -3.04
N GLU A 151 -1.37 -3.26 -1.95
CA GLU A 151 -1.68 -4.69 -1.99
C GLU A 151 -3.06 -4.96 -2.60
N ASP A 152 -4.05 -4.11 -2.32
CA ASP A 152 -5.35 -4.20 -2.96
C ASP A 152 -5.28 -3.93 -4.46
N PHE A 153 -4.50 -2.93 -4.89
CA PHE A 153 -4.25 -2.70 -6.32
C PHE A 153 -3.57 -3.89 -7.00
N ASN A 154 -2.58 -4.49 -6.34
CA ASN A 154 -1.75 -5.53 -6.93
C ASN A 154 -2.39 -6.93 -6.90
N TYR A 155 -3.35 -7.16 -5.99
CA TYR A 155 -3.87 -8.51 -5.76
C TYR A 155 -5.38 -8.58 -5.70
N ARG A 156 -6.13 -7.52 -5.41
CA ARG A 156 -7.58 -7.60 -5.21
C ARG A 156 -8.38 -7.05 -6.39
N PHE A 157 -8.07 -5.83 -6.81
CA PHE A 157 -8.93 -5.09 -7.74
C PHE A 157 -8.46 -5.16 -9.20
N ASN A 158 -9.42 -5.37 -10.08
CA ASN A 158 -9.24 -5.17 -11.51
C ASN A 158 -9.50 -3.70 -11.91
N TRP A 159 -9.16 -3.36 -13.15
CA TRP A 159 -9.27 -2.00 -13.67
C TRP A 159 -10.69 -1.41 -13.65
N GLN A 160 -11.74 -2.24 -13.73
CA GLN A 160 -13.13 -1.76 -13.69
C GLN A 160 -13.56 -1.39 -12.27
N GLU A 161 -13.14 -2.19 -11.28
CA GLU A 161 -13.49 -1.98 -9.86
C GLU A 161 -12.91 -0.71 -9.28
N VAL A 162 -11.80 -0.22 -9.85
CA VAL A 162 -11.14 1.03 -9.43
C VAL A 162 -11.32 2.16 -10.43
N GLU A 163 -12.26 2.00 -11.38
CA GLU A 163 -12.57 2.98 -12.43
C GLU A 163 -11.32 3.52 -13.13
N SER A 164 -10.38 2.63 -13.41
CA SER A 164 -9.11 2.96 -14.02
C SER A 164 -9.32 3.46 -15.45
N PRO A 165 -8.72 4.59 -15.85
CA PRO A 165 -8.74 5.06 -17.24
C PRO A 165 -7.92 4.15 -18.17
N VAL A 166 -7.09 3.26 -17.63
CA VAL A 166 -6.25 2.35 -18.39
C VAL A 166 -6.55 0.91 -17.99
N ARG A 167 -6.86 0.09 -18.98
CA ARG A 167 -7.03 -1.35 -18.77
C ARG A 167 -5.71 -2.00 -18.39
N TYR A 168 -5.68 -2.68 -17.25
CA TYR A 168 -4.52 -3.44 -16.77
C TYR A 168 -4.93 -4.85 -16.31
N VAL A 169 -3.92 -5.70 -16.14
CA VAL A 169 -4.06 -7.02 -15.53
C VAL A 169 -3.12 -7.17 -14.33
N LEU A 170 -3.43 -8.13 -13.47
CA LEU A 170 -2.56 -8.52 -12.37
C LEU A 170 -1.71 -9.72 -12.81
N GLU A 171 -0.41 -9.65 -12.53
CA GLU A 171 0.51 -10.72 -12.89
C GLU A 171 1.53 -10.97 -11.78
N THR A 172 1.94 -12.23 -11.65
CA THR A 172 3.02 -12.63 -10.75
C THR A 172 4.34 -12.03 -11.20
N ARG A 173 5.35 -12.11 -10.32
CA ARG A 173 6.74 -11.80 -10.66
C ARG A 173 7.20 -12.54 -11.93
N THR A 174 6.75 -13.78 -12.13
CA THR A 174 7.13 -14.65 -13.26
C THR A 174 6.36 -14.40 -14.56
N GLY A 175 5.39 -13.46 -14.59
CA GLY A 175 4.64 -13.17 -15.83
C GLY A 175 3.28 -13.85 -15.93
N SER A 176 2.97 -14.78 -15.02
CA SER A 176 1.71 -15.52 -15.04
C SER A 176 0.57 -14.63 -14.53
N ARG A 177 -0.62 -14.72 -15.15
CA ARG A 177 -1.80 -14.04 -14.63
C ARG A 177 -2.09 -14.50 -13.20
N THR A 178 -2.36 -13.55 -12.32
CA THR A 178 -2.91 -13.86 -11.00
C THR A 178 -4.43 -13.82 -11.04
N SER A 179 -5.06 -14.79 -10.39
CA SER A 179 -6.45 -14.62 -9.95
C SER A 179 -6.50 -13.54 -8.87
N LYS A 180 -7.71 -13.01 -8.61
CA LYS A 180 -7.92 -12.11 -7.47
C LYS A 180 -7.50 -12.82 -6.19
N GLY A 181 -6.52 -12.25 -5.50
CA GLY A 181 -6.05 -12.65 -4.18
C GLY A 181 -6.69 -11.82 -3.07
N ALA A 182 -6.17 -12.01 -1.85
CA ALA A 182 -6.74 -11.44 -0.64
C ALA A 182 -6.42 -9.95 -0.40
N GLY A 183 -5.50 -9.35 -1.16
CA GLY A 183 -5.05 -7.96 -0.95
C GLY A 183 -4.67 -7.70 0.52
N ARG A 184 -5.21 -6.62 1.10
CA ARG A 184 -5.01 -6.28 2.51
C ARG A 184 -5.48 -7.35 3.50
N ALA A 185 -6.45 -8.20 3.12
CA ALA A 185 -7.04 -9.17 4.06
C ALA A 185 -6.00 -10.20 4.53
N LYS A 186 -5.00 -10.50 3.70
CA LYS A 186 -3.87 -11.35 4.07
C LYS A 186 -3.07 -10.76 5.24
N PHE A 187 -2.83 -9.45 5.19
CA PHE A 187 -2.08 -8.70 6.19
C PHE A 187 -2.91 -8.53 7.47
N PHE A 188 -4.20 -8.24 7.32
CA PHE A 188 -5.11 -8.13 8.46
C PHE A 188 -5.29 -9.46 9.19
N ALA A 189 -5.37 -10.58 8.47
CA ALA A 189 -5.39 -11.91 9.06
C ALA A 189 -4.12 -12.19 9.89
N ALA A 190 -2.95 -11.75 9.43
CA ALA A 190 -1.72 -11.86 10.21
C ALA A 190 -1.79 -11.07 11.52
N LEU A 191 -2.32 -9.85 11.51
CA LEU A 191 -2.54 -9.04 12.71
C LEU A 191 -3.52 -9.71 13.69
N ILE A 192 -4.59 -10.34 13.19
CA ILE A 192 -5.53 -11.12 14.01
C ILE A 192 -4.79 -12.28 14.69
N LEU A 193 -4.00 -13.07 13.95
CA LEU A 193 -3.25 -14.18 14.55
C LEU A 193 -2.30 -13.69 15.65
N LEU A 194 -1.57 -12.60 15.41
CA LEU A 194 -0.68 -11.99 16.42
C LEU A 194 -1.45 -11.52 17.65
N LYS A 195 -2.65 -10.94 17.46
CA LYS A 195 -3.55 -10.55 18.55
C LYS A 195 -4.01 -11.75 19.38
N HIS A 196 -4.20 -12.90 18.75
CA HIS A 196 -4.55 -14.16 19.40
C HIS A 196 -3.33 -14.98 19.83
N TYR A 197 -2.22 -14.31 20.15
CA TYR A 197 -1.03 -14.89 20.77
C TYR A 197 -0.22 -15.86 19.90
N PHE A 198 -0.45 -15.89 18.59
CA PHE A 198 0.47 -16.57 17.68
C PHE A 198 1.76 -15.75 17.59
N SER A 199 2.91 -16.43 17.66
CA SER A 199 4.19 -15.75 17.46
C SER A 199 4.38 -15.36 15.99
N PHE A 200 5.11 -14.28 15.73
CA PHE A 200 5.43 -13.85 14.37
C PHE A 200 6.14 -14.95 13.56
N ALA A 201 6.96 -15.77 14.21
CA ALA A 201 7.59 -16.92 13.59
C ALA A 201 6.56 -17.95 13.08
N LEU A 202 5.48 -18.18 13.84
CA LEU A 202 4.39 -19.07 13.46
C LEU A 202 3.48 -18.43 12.39
N VAL A 203 3.15 -17.15 12.54
CA VAL A 203 2.32 -16.42 11.56
C VAL A 203 2.93 -16.45 10.17
N LYS A 204 4.25 -16.27 10.04
CA LYS A 204 4.97 -16.38 8.74
C LYS A 204 4.85 -17.76 8.08
N LYS A 205 4.62 -18.82 8.86
CA LYS A 205 4.41 -20.17 8.33
C LYS A 205 2.97 -20.37 7.85
N ILE A 206 1.99 -19.79 8.56
CA ILE A 206 0.56 -19.91 8.25
C ILE A 206 0.20 -19.04 7.05
N ILE A 207 0.67 -17.80 7.06
CA ILE A 207 0.44 -16.82 6.01
C ILE A 207 1.81 -16.57 5.37
N PRO A 208 2.08 -17.09 4.16
CA PRO A 208 3.36 -16.88 3.49
C PRO A 208 3.47 -15.40 3.11
N LEU A 209 4.31 -14.65 3.82
CA LEU A 209 4.49 -13.22 3.63
C LEU A 209 5.79 -13.05 2.83
N TYR A 210 5.64 -12.77 1.54
CA TYR A 210 6.73 -12.72 0.56
C TYR A 210 7.55 -11.44 0.69
#